data_AF-A0A356NZ11-F1
#
_entry.id   AF-A0A356NZ11-F1
#
_cell.length_a   1.000
_cell.length_b   1.000
_cell.length_c   1.000
_cell.angle_alpha   90.00
_cell.angle_beta   90.00
_cell.angle_gamma   90.00
#
_symmetry.space_group_name_H-M   'P 1'
#
loop_
_entity.id
_entity.type
_entity.pdbx_description
1 polymer ?
#
loop_
_entity_poly.entity_id
_entity_poly.type
_entity_poly.pdbx_seq_one_letter_code
_entity_poly.pdbx_strand_id
1 'polypeptide(L)' 'LPRFTMTRGYVAIQEDEVKTREGHGKFVPREPFAAPNKALSKWKALTAPRAVIRDPANMPAGV' A
#
# COMPACT_ATOMS: atom_id res chain seq x y z
N LEU A 1 -16.39 -12.11 27.31
CA LEU A 1 -16.65 -11.55 25.96
C LEU A 1 -16.45 -10.03 25.97
N PRO A 2 -16.18 -9.37 24.82
CA PRO A 2 -16.17 -7.91 24.74
C PRO A 2 -17.54 -7.36 25.15
N ARG A 3 -17.60 -6.36 26.04
CA ARG A 3 -18.88 -5.80 26.52
C ARG A 3 -19.68 -5.11 25.42
N PHE A 4 -19.01 -4.46 24.48
CA PHE A 4 -19.65 -3.87 23.30
C PHE A 4 -18.72 -4.01 22.09
N THR A 5 -19.27 -4.40 20.95
CA THR A 5 -18.56 -4.35 19.66
C THR A 5 -19.37 -3.50 18.69
N MET A 6 -18.77 -2.41 18.21
CA MET A 6 -19.41 -1.49 17.28
C MET A 6 -18.85 -1.66 15.86
N THR A 7 -19.74 -1.67 14.88
CA THR A 7 -19.42 -1.64 13.46
C THR A 7 -20.22 -0.54 12.78
N ARG A 8 -19.52 0.46 12.22
CA ARG A 8 -20.12 1.59 11.50
C ARG A 8 -21.20 2.35 12.29
N GLY A 9 -20.97 2.54 13.58
CA GLY A 9 -21.93 3.20 14.48
C GLY A 9 -23.04 2.30 15.03
N TYR A 10 -23.08 1.02 14.67
CA TYR A 10 -24.06 0.05 15.18
C TYR A 10 -23.43 -0.91 16.18
N VAL A 11 -24.07 -1.11 17.34
CA VAL A 11 -23.67 -2.08 18.36
C VAL A 11 -24.14 -3.46 17.92
N ALA A 12 -23.21 -4.29 17.44
CA ALA A 12 -23.49 -5.64 16.95
C ALA A 12 -23.40 -6.71 18.05
N ILE A 13 -22.63 -6.45 19.10
CA ILE A 13 -22.52 -7.31 20.28
C ILE A 13 -22.73 -6.43 21.51
N GLN A 14 -23.59 -6.88 22.41
CA GLN A 14 -23.82 -6.30 23.72
C GLN A 14 -23.69 -7.40 24.76
N GLU A 15 -22.59 -7.40 25.51
CA GLU A 15 -22.23 -8.40 26.53
C GLU A 15 -22.27 -9.82 25.95
N ASP A 16 -23.33 -10.59 26.23
CA ASP A 16 -23.54 -11.95 25.72
C ASP A 16 -24.60 -12.02 24.60
N GLU A 17 -25.21 -10.89 24.25
CA GLU A 17 -26.27 -10.79 23.25
C GLU A 17 -25.70 -10.42 21.87
N VAL A 18 -26.03 -11.24 20.86
CA VAL A 18 -25.63 -11.04 19.47
C VAL A 18 -26.76 -10.33 18.71
N LYS A 19 -26.55 -9.05 18.39
CA LYS A 19 -27.49 -8.19 17.64
C LYS A 19 -26.93 -7.90 16.26
N THR A 20 -26.71 -8.92 15.44
CA THR A 20 -26.19 -8.71 14.07
C THR A 20 -27.32 -8.38 13.10
N ARG A 21 -26.96 -7.76 11.95
CA ARG A 21 -27.89 -7.49 10.84
C ARG A 21 -27.27 -8.03 9.56
N GLU A 22 -27.96 -8.98 8.93
CA GLU A 22 -27.51 -9.54 7.66
C GLU A 22 -27.43 -8.43 6.58
N GLY A 23 -26.37 -8.43 5.79
CA GLY A 23 -26.12 -7.39 4.79
C GLY A 23 -25.61 -6.03 5.34
N HIS A 24 -25.38 -5.88 6.65
CA HIS A 24 -24.79 -4.64 7.21
C HIS A 24 -23.32 -4.45 6.81
N GLY A 25 -22.60 -5.57 6.66
CA GLY A 25 -21.27 -5.56 6.07
C GLY A 25 -21.33 -5.01 4.63
N LYS A 26 -20.42 -4.10 4.29
CA LYS A 26 -20.23 -3.67 2.90
C LYS A 26 -18.80 -3.93 2.48
N PHE A 27 -18.62 -4.17 1.19
CA PHE A 27 -17.31 -4.25 0.59
C PHE A 27 -16.57 -2.91 0.73
N VAL A 28 -15.29 -2.98 1.10
CA VAL A 28 -14.39 -1.82 1.17
C VAL A 28 -13.33 -2.01 0.10
N PRO A 29 -13.44 -1.34 -1.06
CA PRO A 29 -12.38 -1.37 -2.06
C PRO A 29 -11.13 -0.72 -1.50
N ARG A 30 -9.96 -1.20 -1.94
CA ARG A 30 -8.66 -0.62 -1.56
C ARG A 30 -7.98 -0.09 -2.80
N GLU A 31 -7.56 1.17 -2.72
CA GLU A 31 -6.78 1.79 -3.78
C GLU A 31 -5.40 1.13 -3.89
N PRO A 32 -4.86 1.00 -5.12
CA PRO A 32 -3.49 0.51 -5.32
C PRO A 32 -2.47 1.54 -4.82
N PHE A 33 -1.21 1.11 -4.73
CA PHE A 33 -0.07 1.98 -4.35
C PHE A 33 -0.16 2.57 -2.94
N ALA A 34 -0.33 1.68 -1.96
CA ALA A 34 -0.20 2.01 -0.55
C ALA A 34 1.18 2.62 -0.22
N ALA A 35 1.33 3.15 1.00
CA ALA A 35 2.57 3.74 1.49
C ALA A 35 3.88 2.97 1.15
N PRO A 36 3.97 1.63 1.31
CA PRO A 36 5.19 0.90 0.97
C PRO A 36 5.54 0.96 -0.52
N ASN A 37 4.57 0.96 -1.43
CA ASN A 37 4.83 1.04 -2.87
C ASN A 37 5.41 2.42 -3.23
N LYS A 38 4.89 3.49 -2.62
CA LYS A 38 5.43 4.84 -2.81
C LYS A 38 6.87 4.94 -2.30
N ALA A 39 7.16 4.35 -1.14
CA ALA A 39 8.51 4.28 -0.60
C ALA A 39 9.46 3.49 -1.51
N LEU A 40 9.01 2.34 -2.04
CA LEU A 40 9.77 1.52 -2.97
C LEU A 40 10.09 2.27 -4.27
N SER A 41 9.13 2.98 -4.85
CA SER A 41 9.37 3.79 -6.05
C SER A 41 10.42 4.88 -5.81
N LYS A 42 10.38 5.55 -4.65
CA LYS A 42 11.40 6.52 -4.25
C LYS A 42 12.77 5.87 -4.10
N TRP A 43 12.83 4.72 -3.42
CA TRP A 43 14.08 3.99 -3.25
C TRP A 43 14.69 3.57 -4.59
N LYS A 44 13.87 3.00 -5.49
CA LYS A 44 14.31 2.63 -6.84
C LYS A 44 14.81 3.83 -7.65
N ALA A 45 14.20 5.01 -7.50
CA ALA A 45 14.67 6.22 -8.16
C ALA A 45 16.06 6.66 -7.66
N LEU A 46 16.33 6.49 -6.35
CA LEU A 46 17.63 6.82 -5.76
C LEU A 46 18.72 5.84 -6.15
N THR A 47 18.41 4.54 -6.17
CA THR A 47 19.39 3.47 -6.42
C THR A 47 19.47 3.04 -7.88
N ALA A 48 18.75 3.72 -8.79
CA ALA A 48 18.74 3.34 -10.20
C ALA A 48 20.16 3.48 -10.78
N PRO A 49 20.73 2.42 -11.40
CA PRO A 49 22.01 2.52 -12.06
C PRO A 49 21.91 3.53 -13.21
N ARG A 50 22.93 4.39 -13.33
CA ARG A 50 23.02 5.39 -14.40
C ARG A 50 24.00 4.92 -15.47
N ALA A 51 23.68 5.21 -16.73
CA ALA A 51 24.59 4.95 -17.83
C ALA A 51 25.86 5.79 -17.68
N VAL A 52 27.01 5.19 -18.01
CA VAL A 52 28.27 5.93 -18.12
C VAL A 52 28.26 6.65 -19.47
N ILE A 53 28.26 7.98 -19.44
CA ILE A 53 28.38 8.79 -20.66
C ILE A 53 29.85 8.76 -21.09
N ARG A 54 30.11 8.27 -22.30
CA ARG A 54 31.44 8.27 -22.91
C ARG A 54 31.43 9.26 -24.08
N ASP A 55 32.42 10.15 -24.09
CA ASP A 55 32.63 11.10 -25.19
C ASP A 55 33.47 10.46 -26.29
N PRO A 56 32.97 10.35 -27.54
CA PRO A 56 33.72 9.83 -28.68
C PRO A 56 35.06 10.52 -28.93
N ALA A 57 35.21 11.79 -28.58
CA ALA A 57 36.48 12.52 -28.76
C ALA A 57 37.61 12.03 -27.84
N ASN A 58 37.26 11.35 -26.74
CA ASN A 58 38.21 10.88 -25.73
C ASN A 58 38.39 9.35 -25.74
N MET A 59 37.83 8.65 -26.74
CA MET A 59 37.99 7.21 -26.90
C MET A 59 39.16 6.88 -27.85
N PRO A 60 40.09 6.00 -27.48
CA PRO A 60 41.19 5.61 -28.37
C PRO A 60 40.64 4.90 -29.61
N ALA A 61 41.17 5.23 -30.80
CA ALA A 61 40.73 4.69 -32.08
C ALA A 61 40.91 3.16 -32.10
N GLY A 62 39.81 2.41 -31.98
CA GLY A 62 39.84 0.94 -31.96
C GLY A 62 38.66 0.25 -31.27
N VAL A 63 37.66 0.97 -30.77
CA VAL A 63 36.35 0.44 -30.32
C VAL A 63 35.26 0.94 -31.26
#